data_AF-A0A6M3JNP6-F1
#
_entry.id   AF-A0A6M3JNP6-F1
#
_cell.length_a   1.000
_cell.length_b   1.000
_cell.length_c   1.000
_cell.angle_alpha   90.00
_cell.angle_beta   90.00
_cell.angle_gamma   90.00
#
_symmetry.space_group_name_H-M   'P 1'
#
loop_
_entity.id
_entity.type
_entity.pdbx_description
1 polymer ?
#
loop_
_entity_poly.entity_id
_entity_poly.type
_entity_poly.pdbx_seq_one_letter_code
_entity_poly.pdbx_strand_id
1 'polypeptide(L)'
;INIRHKLIIFETNGFQIVIADNLRKKTREMGLHIPVKDVPNYSDKHMRIQSIVPLIKDGTIVFDSHKRQSNQQYALALEQLLTYSENASNDDFCDCLEMLIREFRTNRFKMLVKQASR
;
A
#
# COMPACT_ATOMS: atom_id res chain seq x y z
N ILE A 1 -3.69 -23.48 -1.17
CA ILE A 1 -3.88 -22.04 -1.44
C ILE A 1 -2.51 -21.43 -1.70
N ASN A 2 -2.23 -20.93 -2.91
CA ASN A 2 -0.94 -20.33 -3.23
C ASN A 2 -0.96 -18.84 -2.83
N ILE A 3 -0.43 -18.51 -1.65
CA ILE A 3 -0.41 -17.14 -1.14
C ILE A 3 0.78 -16.41 -1.77
N ARG A 4 0.50 -15.55 -2.75
CA ARG A 4 1.53 -14.74 -3.44
C ARG A 4 1.95 -13.49 -2.68
N HIS A 5 1.27 -13.15 -1.58
CA HIS A 5 1.54 -11.95 -0.80
C HIS A 5 2.68 -12.20 0.19
N LYS A 6 3.75 -11.41 0.08
CA LYS A 6 4.95 -11.56 0.94
C LYS A 6 4.80 -10.91 2.31
N LEU A 7 3.90 -9.94 2.44
CA LEU A 7 3.64 -9.19 3.67
C LEU A 7 2.28 -8.50 3.55
N ILE A 8 1.49 -8.52 4.63
CA ILE A 8 0.31 -7.67 4.79
C ILE A 8 0.61 -6.66 5.89
N ILE A 9 0.27 -5.40 5.62
CA ILE A 9 0.54 -4.27 6.51
C ILE A 9 -0.80 -3.69 6.97
N PHE A 10 -0.92 -3.41 8.26
CA PHE A 10 -2.05 -2.70 8.84
C PHE A 10 -1.57 -1.46 9.57
N GLU A 11 -2.38 -0.39 9.57
CA GLU A 11 -2.12 0.73 10.45
C GLU A 11 -2.43 0.33 11.89
N THR A 12 -1.60 0.79 12.83
CA THR A 12 -1.84 0.56 14.27
C THR A 12 -2.88 1.53 14.82
N ASN A 13 -4.12 1.48 14.31
CA ASN A 13 -5.23 2.27 14.83
C ASN A 13 -6.50 1.44 15.06
N GLY A 14 -7.26 1.82 16.08
CA GLY A 14 -8.50 1.19 16.59
C GLY A 14 -9.00 -0.05 15.84
N PHE A 15 -9.86 0.16 14.84
CA PHE A 15 -10.54 -0.93 14.13
C PHE A 15 -9.60 -1.79 13.29
N GLN A 16 -8.52 -1.23 12.73
CA GLN A 16 -7.57 -1.97 11.90
C GLN A 16 -6.81 -3.02 12.71
N ILE A 17 -6.51 -2.75 13.98
CA ILE A 17 -5.88 -3.71 14.91
C ILE A 17 -6.78 -4.96 15.07
N VAL A 18 -8.09 -4.74 15.25
CA VAL A 18 -9.07 -5.84 15.39
C VAL A 18 -9.14 -6.68 14.11
N ILE A 19 -9.06 -6.05 12.93
CA ILE A 19 -9.01 -6.78 11.65
C ILE A 19 -7.72 -7.61 11.56
N ALA A 20 -6.57 -7.02 11.89
CA ALA A 20 -5.28 -7.70 11.83
C ALA A 20 -5.26 -8.94 12.75
N ASP A 21 -5.81 -8.82 13.96
CA ASP A 21 -5.89 -9.93 14.91
C ASP A 21 -6.85 -11.03 14.47
N ASN A 22 -8.00 -10.66 13.91
CA ASN A 22 -8.93 -11.62 13.33
C ASN A 22 -8.33 -12.35 12.12
N LEU A 23 -7.55 -11.65 11.28
CA LEU A 23 -6.83 -12.26 10.18
C LEU A 23 -5.77 -13.25 10.68
N ARG A 24 -4.97 -12.85 11.68
CA ARG A 24 -3.97 -13.73 12.32
C ARG A 24 -4.62 -14.97 12.93
N LYS A 25 -5.77 -14.82 13.59
CA LYS A 25 -6.52 -15.94 14.18
C LYS A 25 -7.02 -16.91 13.11
N LYS A 26 -7.74 -16.41 12.10
CA LYS A 26 -8.31 -17.25 11.03
C LYS A 26 -7.23 -17.96 10.20
N THR A 27 -6.12 -17.27 9.91
CA THR A 27 -5.02 -17.88 9.16
C THR A 27 -4.37 -19.02 9.93
N ARG A 28 -4.16 -18.86 11.25
CA ARG A 28 -3.70 -19.95 12.14
C ARG A 28 -4.66 -21.13 12.17
N GLU A 29 -5.97 -20.88 12.29
CA GLU A 29 -7.01 -21.92 12.25
C GLU A 29 -6.98 -22.73 10.94
N MET A 30 -6.62 -22.07 9.83
CA MET A 30 -6.48 -22.70 8.50
C MET A 30 -5.10 -23.34 8.26
N GLY A 31 -4.18 -23.30 9.23
CA GLY A 31 -2.81 -23.79 9.05
C GLY A 31 -1.98 -22.95 8.06
N LEU A 32 -2.37 -21.69 7.82
CA LEU A 32 -1.68 -20.76 6.92
C LEU A 32 -0.82 -19.79 7.72
N HIS A 33 0.44 -19.62 7.32
CA HIS A 33 1.30 -18.57 7.85
C HIS A 33 1.27 -17.36 6.91
N ILE A 34 0.54 -16.30 7.31
CA ILE A 34 0.55 -15.01 6.60
C ILE A 34 1.32 -14.01 7.47
N PRO A 35 2.43 -13.44 6.99
CA PRO A 35 3.15 -12.39 7.72
C PRO A 35 2.29 -11.11 7.74
N VAL A 36 1.93 -10.68 8.95
CA VAL A 36 1.16 -9.46 9.21
C VAL A 36 1.99 -8.51 10.07
N LYS A 37 2.24 -7.30 9.59
CA LYS A 37 2.99 -6.26 10.30
C LYS A 37 2.08 -5.07 10.61
N ASP A 38 2.14 -4.63 11.86
CA ASP A 38 1.48 -3.39 12.30
C ASP A 38 2.45 -2.23 12.07
N VAL A 39 1.93 -1.13 11.51
CA VAL A 39 2.71 0.07 11.18
C VAL A 39 2.09 1.25 11.92
N PRO A 40 2.84 1.86 12.84
CA PRO A 40 2.36 3.05 13.50
C PRO A 40 2.58 4.29 12.62
N ASN A 41 1.63 5.21 12.69
CA ASN A 41 1.62 6.47 11.96
C ASN A 41 1.61 7.61 12.97
N TYR A 42 2.78 8.26 13.18
CA TYR A 42 2.93 9.34 14.16
C TYR A 42 3.14 10.74 13.55
N SER A 43 3.46 10.81 12.27
CA SER A 43 3.72 12.06 11.54
C SER A 43 2.48 12.57 10.82
N ASP A 44 2.50 13.85 10.41
CA ASP A 44 1.42 14.45 9.64
C ASP A 44 1.10 13.67 8.36
N LYS A 45 -0.18 13.33 8.18
CA LYS A 45 -0.66 12.47 7.09
C LYS A 45 -0.43 13.10 5.72
N HIS A 46 -0.68 14.40 5.59
CA HIS A 46 -0.48 15.12 4.34
C HIS A 46 0.99 15.07 3.91
N MET A 47 1.90 15.38 4.83
CA MET A 47 3.34 15.30 4.58
C MET A 47 3.80 13.89 4.19
N ARG A 48 3.25 12.84 4.81
CA ARG A 48 3.53 11.45 4.41
C ARG A 48 3.12 11.19 2.97
N ILE A 49 1.88 11.53 2.60
CA ILE A 49 1.36 11.31 1.24
C ILE A 49 2.13 12.15 0.21
N GLN A 50 2.50 13.39 0.53
CA GLN A 50 3.32 14.20 -0.37
C GLN A 50 4.70 13.59 -0.65
N SER A 51 5.24 12.79 0.29
CA SER A 51 6.56 12.15 0.13
C SER A 51 6.62 11.12 -1.02
N ILE A 52 5.49 10.58 -1.46
CA ILE A 52 5.44 9.61 -2.58
C ILE A 52 5.27 10.27 -3.95
N VAL A 53 4.89 11.56 -4.02
CA VAL A 53 4.69 12.28 -5.28
C VAL A 53 5.94 12.28 -6.18
N PRO A 54 7.17 12.50 -5.67
CA PRO A 54 8.38 12.42 -6.50
C PRO A 54 8.55 11.05 -7.17
N LEU A 55 8.21 9.97 -6.47
CA LEU A 55 8.35 8.59 -6.97
C LEU A 55 7.34 8.26 -8.08
N ILE A 56 6.20 8.93 -8.08
CA ILE A 56 5.22 8.84 -9.17
C ILE A 56 5.72 9.65 -10.37
N LYS A 57 6.23 10.87 -10.13
CA LYS A 57 6.71 11.77 -11.18
C LYS A 57 7.95 11.25 -11.91
N ASP A 58 8.87 10.61 -11.19
CA ASP A 58 10.12 10.08 -11.75
C ASP A 58 9.96 8.67 -12.36
N GLY A 59 8.78 8.06 -12.26
CA GLY A 59 8.48 6.73 -12.79
C GLY A 59 8.96 5.57 -11.93
N THR A 60 9.42 5.80 -10.70
CA THR A 60 9.69 4.73 -9.73
C THR A 60 8.43 3.94 -9.39
N ILE A 61 7.29 4.63 -9.32
CA ILE A 61 5.95 4.05 -9.17
C ILE A 61 5.21 4.23 -10.48
N VAL A 62 4.75 3.11 -11.05
CA VAL A 62 3.92 3.09 -12.26
C VAL A 62 2.61 2.37 -12.00
N PHE A 63 1.56 2.82 -12.68
CA PHE A 63 0.22 2.27 -12.56
C PHE A 63 -0.18 1.55 -13.85
N ASP A 64 -0.89 0.44 -13.71
CA ASP A 64 -1.29 -0.43 -14.82
C ASP A 64 -2.46 0.22 -15.58
N SER A 65 -2.21 0.63 -16.82
CA SER A 65 -3.19 1.32 -17.67
C SER A 65 -4.34 0.40 -18.09
N HIS A 66 -4.09 -0.90 -18.29
CA HIS A 66 -5.15 -1.85 -18.60
C HIS A 66 -6.08 -2.03 -17.40
N LYS A 67 -5.52 -2.19 -16.18
CA LYS A 67 -6.33 -2.28 -14.96
C LYS A 67 -7.14 -1.02 -14.70
N ARG A 68 -6.62 0.16 -15.02
CA ARG A 68 -7.38 1.42 -14.95
C ARG A 68 -8.64 1.37 -15.82
N GLN A 69 -8.60 0.70 -16.98
CA GLN A 69 -9.74 0.60 -17.88
C GLN A 69 -10.68 -0.54 -17.50
N SER A 70 -10.14 -1.67 -17.01
CA SER A 70 -10.91 -2.90 -16.80
C SER A 70 -11.39 -3.10 -15.35
N ASN A 71 -10.92 -2.31 -14.38
CA ASN A 71 -11.27 -2.44 -12.97
C ASN A 71 -11.65 -1.08 -12.37
N GLN A 72 -12.95 -0.91 -12.08
CA GLN A 72 -13.50 0.32 -11.54
C GLN A 72 -12.90 0.71 -10.18
N GLN A 73 -12.63 -0.25 -9.29
CA GLN A 73 -12.00 0.05 -7.99
C GLN A 73 -10.57 0.54 -8.17
N TYR A 74 -9.83 -0.03 -9.12
CA TYR A 74 -8.49 0.44 -9.46
C TYR A 74 -8.54 1.85 -10.06
N ALA A 75 -9.51 2.13 -10.93
CA ALA A 75 -9.71 3.46 -11.48
C ALA A 75 -10.01 4.51 -10.40
N LEU A 76 -10.92 4.19 -9.47
CA LEU A 76 -11.27 5.07 -8.33
C LEU A 76 -10.08 5.33 -7.41
N ALA A 77 -9.25 4.31 -7.15
CA ALA A 77 -8.02 4.47 -6.38
C ALA A 77 -7.07 5.47 -7.06
N LEU A 78 -6.89 5.39 -8.38
CA LEU A 78 -6.08 6.36 -9.11
C LEU A 78 -6.70 7.77 -9.11
N GLU A 79 -8.03 7.87 -9.15
CA GLU A 79 -8.72 9.15 -9.06
C GLU A 79 -8.47 9.82 -7.71
N GLN A 80 -8.57 9.07 -6.59
CA GLN A 80 -8.21 9.59 -5.26
C GLN A 80 -6.78 10.16 -5.23
N LEU A 81 -5.83 9.49 -5.88
CA LEU A 81 -4.44 9.96 -5.98
C LEU A 81 -4.31 11.24 -6.81
N LEU A 82 -5.05 11.35 -7.92
CA LEU A 82 -5.01 12.51 -8.81
C LEU A 82 -5.72 13.74 -8.21
N THR A 83 -6.76 13.51 -7.41
CA THR A 83 -7.57 14.59 -6.80
C THR A 83 -7.21 14.83 -5.33
N TYR A 84 -6.12 14.22 -4.84
CA TYR A 84 -5.73 14.33 -3.45
C TYR A 84 -5.46 15.79 -3.05
N SER A 85 -5.98 16.18 -1.88
CA SER A 85 -5.70 17.43 -1.20
C SER A 85 -5.72 17.18 0.31
N GLU A 86 -5.17 18.10 1.10
CA GLU A 86 -5.13 17.97 2.57
C GLU A 86 -6.53 17.80 3.19
N ASN A 87 -7.55 18.39 2.55
CA ASN A 87 -8.94 18.33 2.99
C ASN A 87 -9.77 17.33 2.17
N ALA A 88 -9.12 16.39 1.47
CA ALA A 88 -9.83 15.39 0.67
C ALA A 88 -10.69 14.50 1.58
N SER A 89 -11.93 14.24 1.16
CA SER A 89 -12.84 13.35 1.88
C SER A 89 -12.47 11.88 1.75
N ASN A 90 -11.72 11.53 0.70
CA ASN A 90 -11.26 10.17 0.43
C ASN A 90 -9.77 10.19 0.12
N ASP A 91 -8.96 9.60 0.99
CA ASP A 91 -7.51 9.51 0.85
C ASP A 91 -6.95 8.13 1.29
N ASP A 92 -7.82 7.15 1.53
CA ASP A 92 -7.46 5.82 2.01
C ASP A 92 -6.44 5.14 1.07
N PHE A 93 -6.63 5.28 -0.25
CA PHE A 93 -5.67 4.73 -1.20
C PHE A 93 -4.31 5.43 -1.13
N CYS A 94 -4.29 6.76 -0.99
CA CYS A 94 -3.07 7.54 -0.89
C CYS A 94 -2.27 7.15 0.37
N ASP A 95 -2.96 7.02 1.51
CA ASP A 95 -2.33 6.63 2.78
C ASP A 95 -1.85 5.17 2.72
N CYS A 96 -2.64 4.26 2.15
CA CYS A 96 -2.24 2.86 1.96
C CYS A 96 -1.01 2.72 1.04
N LEU A 97 -0.97 3.49 -0.06
CA LEU A 97 0.17 3.50 -0.97
C LEU A 97 1.43 4.07 -0.30
N GLU A 98 1.31 5.14 0.47
CA GLU A 98 2.42 5.68 1.27
C GLU A 98 3.00 4.62 2.20
N MET A 99 2.14 4.00 3.01
CA MET A 99 2.55 2.99 3.97
C MET A 99 3.28 1.83 3.30
N LEU A 100 2.75 1.36 2.16
CA LEU A 100 3.38 0.31 1.37
C LEU A 100 4.79 0.72 0.93
N ILE A 101 4.96 1.93 0.40
CA ILE A 101 6.25 2.40 -0.12
C ILE A 101 7.25 2.62 1.01
N ARG A 102 6.82 3.18 2.15
CA ARG A 102 7.67 3.35 3.32
C ARG A 102 8.15 2.02 3.86
N GLU A 103 7.27 1.03 3.99
CA GLU A 103 7.64 -0.32 4.43
C GLU A 103 8.49 -1.08 3.40
N PHE A 104 8.30 -0.78 2.11
CA PHE A 104 9.14 -1.34 1.06
C PHE A 104 10.55 -0.75 1.06
N ARG A 105 10.72 0.50 1.50
CA ARG A 105 12.04 1.16 1.60
C ARG A 105 12.84 0.71 2.81
N THR A 106 12.17 0.44 3.94
CA THR A 106 12.83 -0.01 5.17
C THR A 106 13.27 -1.47 5.10
N ASN A 107 12.46 -2.31 4.45
CA ASN A 107 12.80 -3.69 4.18
C ASN A 107 13.55 -3.79 2.86
N ARG A 108 14.66 -4.53 2.77
CA ARG A 108 15.42 -4.75 1.52
C ARG A 108 14.63 -5.60 0.51
N PHE A 109 13.52 -5.11 0.00
CA PHE A 109 12.87 -5.74 -1.14
C PHE A 109 13.72 -5.41 -2.38
N LYS A 110 14.32 -6.44 -2.97
CA LYS A 110 15.02 -6.30 -4.25
C LYS A 110 14.03 -5.75 -5.28
N MET A 111 14.30 -4.54 -5.77
CA MET A 111 13.62 -3.93 -6.91
C MET A 111 13.75 -4.90 -8.10
N LEU A 112 12.62 -5.46 -8.56
CA LEU A 112 12.56 -6.41 -9.67
C LEU A 112 12.48 -5.71 -11.04
N VAL A 113 13.09 -4.53 -11.16
CA VAL A 113 13.22 -3.87 -12.46
C VAL A 113 14.69 -3.90 -12.83
N LYS A 114 15.03 -4.82 -13.74
CA LYS A 114 16.33 -4.84 -14.41
C LYS A 114 16.37 -3.59 -15.29
N GLN A 115 17.34 -2.69 -15.10
CA GLN A 115 17.62 -1.66 -16.08
C GLN A 115 17.76 -2.34 -17.45
N ALA A 116 17.03 -1.86 -18.45
CA ALA A 116 17.25 -2.28 -19.82
C ALA A 116 18.69 -1.89 -20.17
N SER A 117 19.55 -2.89 -20.36
CA SER A 117 20.89 -2.71 -20.89
C SER A 117 20.77 -2.01 -22.25
N ARG A 118 21.47 -0.90 -22.42
CA ARG A 118 21.73 -0.34 -23.75
C ARG A 118 22.66 -1.26 -24.54
#